data_AF-A0A7S4E0P8-F1
#
_entry.id   AF-A0A7S4E0P8-F1
#
_cell.length_a   1.000
_cell.length_b   1.000
_cell.length_c   1.000
_cell.angle_alpha   90.00
_cell.angle_beta   90.00
_cell.angle_gamma   90.00
#
_symmetry.space_group_name_H-M   'P 1'
#
loop_
_entity.id
_entity.type
_entity.pdbx_description
1 polymer ?
#
loop_
_entity_poly.entity_id
_entity_poly.type
_entity_poly.pdbx_seq_one_letter_code
_entity_poly.pdbx_strand_id
1 'polypeptide(L)'
;ELQDEEGWLTFLKVCSQEEPTRKVVAVRVSGHTGIHSFRMGMYKIASTGERNVYKHESDNYFLYYSAEDAAWALGPKPGDSNVWIYLKSEAASPDQTEGSWSYYDGDSESWIEDAGMSIEAEEVELQGVGTQIKQESPIQEKFPPSEEGMWEESFGGHRDTKPRGPAAVGMDVTYEASSHVYGLAEHASPMALKNTVGSGGYS
;
A
#
# COMPACT_ATOMS: atom_id res chain seq x y z
N GLU A 1 57.24 -22.82 18.85
CA GLU A 1 57.14 -21.85 17.74
C GLU A 1 55.99 -22.26 16.82
N LEU A 2 55.04 -21.39 16.45
CA LEU A 2 55.15 -20.14 15.67
C LEU A 2 55.64 -20.41 14.22
N GLN A 3 55.07 -19.92 13.12
CA GLN A 3 53.86 -19.13 12.82
C GLN A 3 53.59 -19.25 11.28
N ASP A 4 52.35 -18.98 10.83
CA ASP A 4 51.86 -18.20 9.64
C ASP A 4 52.73 -18.11 8.34
N GLU A 5 52.25 -17.91 7.10
CA GLU A 5 51.02 -17.27 6.55
C GLU A 5 50.53 -17.93 5.21
N GLU A 6 49.20 -17.90 4.96
CA GLU A 6 48.42 -17.60 3.72
C GLU A 6 48.73 -18.05 2.26
N GLY A 7 47.64 -18.13 1.46
CA GLY A 7 47.63 -18.15 -0.02
C GLY A 7 47.28 -19.52 -0.64
N TRP A 8 46.23 -19.73 -1.42
CA TRP A 8 45.27 -18.81 -2.06
C TRP A 8 43.88 -19.46 -2.12
N LEU A 9 42.90 -18.96 -1.35
CA LEU A 9 41.49 -19.21 -1.64
C LEU A 9 40.96 -18.04 -2.46
N THR A 10 40.86 -18.25 -3.78
CA THR A 10 40.11 -17.37 -4.67
C THR A 10 38.63 -17.46 -4.32
N PHE A 11 38.21 -16.67 -3.33
CA PHE A 11 36.81 -16.34 -3.15
C PHE A 11 36.34 -15.59 -4.40
N LEU A 12 35.73 -16.33 -5.33
CA LEU A 12 34.76 -15.78 -6.26
C LEU A 12 33.66 -15.14 -5.43
N LYS A 13 33.85 -13.87 -5.09
CA LYS A 13 32.78 -13.02 -4.60
C LYS A 13 31.84 -12.79 -5.78
N VAL A 14 30.94 -13.76 -5.96
CA VAL A 14 29.70 -13.57 -6.71
C VAL A 14 28.96 -12.47 -5.94
N CYS A 15 29.24 -11.22 -6.30
CA CYS A 15 28.30 -10.14 -6.08
C CYS A 15 27.08 -10.48 -6.92
N SER A 16 26.18 -11.26 -6.32
CA SER A 16 24.77 -11.23 -6.71
C SER A 16 24.30 -9.81 -6.37
N GLN A 17 24.54 -8.88 -7.30
CA GLN A 17 23.65 -7.75 -7.44
C GLN A 17 22.31 -8.39 -7.83
N GLU A 18 21.48 -8.65 -6.83
CA GLU A 18 20.06 -8.82 -7.06
C GLU A 18 19.60 -7.50 -7.67
N GLU A 19 19.46 -7.49 -9.00
CA GLU A 19 18.84 -6.38 -9.71
C GLU A 19 17.49 -6.11 -9.05
N PRO A 20 17.11 -4.85 -8.81
CA PRO A 20 15.85 -4.54 -8.16
C PRO A 20 14.71 -5.15 -8.96
N THR A 21 14.13 -6.23 -8.45
CA THR A 21 13.08 -6.96 -9.17
C THR A 21 11.87 -6.05 -9.30
N ARG A 22 11.71 -5.48 -10.49
CA ARG A 22 10.55 -4.70 -10.96
C ARG A 22 9.27 -5.47 -10.64
N LYS A 23 8.62 -5.15 -9.51
CA LYS A 23 7.32 -5.72 -9.15
C LYS A 23 6.23 -4.72 -9.50
N VAL A 24 5.43 -5.07 -10.49
CA VAL A 24 4.15 -4.41 -10.75
C VAL A 24 3.25 -4.68 -9.54
N VAL A 25 2.83 -3.63 -8.84
CA VAL A 25 1.95 -3.73 -7.64
C VAL A 25 0.58 -3.07 -7.85
N ALA A 26 0.44 -2.32 -8.93
CA ALA A 26 -0.81 -1.75 -9.39
C ALA A 26 -0.85 -1.74 -10.92
N VAL A 27 -2.05 -1.61 -11.48
CA VAL A 27 -2.28 -1.34 -12.89
C VAL A 27 -3.24 -0.17 -13.04
N ARG A 28 -3.08 0.60 -14.10
CA ARG A 28 -3.91 1.75 -14.43
C ARG A 28 -4.84 1.39 -15.57
N VAL A 29 -6.14 1.40 -15.31
CA VAL A 29 -7.18 1.16 -16.32
C VAL A 29 -7.60 2.52 -16.87
N SER A 30 -7.57 2.73 -18.19
CA SER A 30 -7.80 4.04 -18.80
C SER A 30 -8.47 3.97 -20.18
N GLY A 31 -8.78 5.13 -20.76
CA GLY A 31 -9.13 5.28 -22.18
C GLY A 31 -10.61 5.11 -22.57
N HIS A 32 -11.37 4.25 -21.89
CA HIS A 32 -12.83 4.15 -22.10
C HIS A 32 -13.52 5.50 -21.78
N THR A 33 -14.64 5.81 -22.45
CA THR A 33 -15.38 7.06 -22.23
C THR A 33 -16.91 6.88 -22.14
N GLY A 34 -17.38 5.64 -22.18
CA GLY A 34 -18.81 5.31 -22.19
C GLY A 34 -19.43 5.10 -20.80
N ILE A 35 -20.47 4.25 -20.76
CA ILE A 35 -21.31 3.98 -19.58
C ILE A 35 -20.54 3.37 -18.39
N HIS A 36 -19.35 2.79 -18.61
CA HIS A 36 -18.49 2.27 -17.56
C HIS A 36 -17.36 3.23 -17.14
N SER A 37 -17.38 4.48 -17.60
CA SER A 37 -16.28 5.45 -17.40
C SER A 37 -15.86 5.69 -15.94
N PHE A 38 -16.76 5.49 -14.98
CA PHE A 38 -16.45 5.56 -13.55
C PHE A 38 -15.63 4.38 -12.99
N ARG A 39 -15.28 3.39 -13.84
CA ARG A 39 -14.46 2.22 -13.47
C ARG A 39 -13.00 2.32 -13.94
N MET A 40 -12.60 3.40 -14.61
CA MET A 40 -11.17 3.67 -14.85
C MET A 40 -10.53 4.30 -13.63
N GLY A 41 -9.23 4.09 -13.49
CA GLY A 41 -8.45 4.54 -12.35
C GLY A 41 -7.36 3.53 -12.00
N MET A 42 -6.89 3.61 -10.77
CA MET A 42 -5.85 2.74 -10.25
C MET A 42 -6.44 1.48 -9.62
N TYR A 43 -5.84 0.34 -9.97
CA TYR A 43 -6.18 -0.98 -9.47
C TYR A 43 -4.96 -1.57 -8.77
N LYS A 44 -5.00 -1.68 -7.44
CA LYS A 44 -3.91 -2.25 -6.63
C LYS A 44 -4.07 -3.76 -6.45
N ILE A 45 -2.98 -4.52 -6.35
CA ILE A 45 -3.06 -5.96 -6.06
C ILE A 45 -3.81 -6.17 -4.73
N ALA A 46 -4.89 -6.94 -4.78
CA ALA A 46 -5.70 -7.36 -3.65
C ALA A 46 -5.45 -8.83 -3.26
N SER A 47 -4.98 -9.65 -4.21
CA SER A 47 -4.53 -11.02 -3.94
C SER A 47 -3.47 -11.44 -4.96
N THR A 48 -2.41 -12.11 -4.49
CA THR A 48 -1.34 -12.68 -5.32
C THR A 48 -1.52 -14.17 -5.51
N GLY A 49 -1.35 -14.66 -6.75
CA GLY A 49 -1.45 -16.08 -7.11
C GLY A 49 -0.74 -16.36 -8.42
N GLU A 50 -1.17 -17.39 -9.17
CA GLU A 50 -0.68 -17.62 -10.55
C GLU A 50 -0.99 -16.44 -11.48
N ARG A 51 -2.13 -15.78 -11.23
CA ARG A 51 -2.47 -14.45 -11.77
C ARG A 51 -3.02 -13.61 -10.64
N ASN A 52 -2.62 -12.35 -10.60
CA ASN A 52 -3.02 -11.43 -9.53
C ASN A 52 -4.48 -10.98 -9.70
N VAL A 53 -5.17 -10.78 -8.59
CA VAL A 53 -6.45 -10.07 -8.52
C VAL A 53 -6.16 -8.65 -8.08
N TYR A 54 -6.68 -7.67 -8.80
CA TYR A 54 -6.54 -6.25 -8.49
C TYR A 54 -7.88 -5.67 -8.06
N LYS A 55 -7.88 -4.71 -7.14
CA LYS A 55 -9.05 -3.96 -6.68
C LYS A 55 -8.87 -2.47 -6.95
N HIS A 56 -9.93 -1.82 -7.42
CA HIS A 56 -9.98 -0.36 -7.57
C HIS A 56 -9.77 0.36 -6.23
N GLU A 57 -9.08 1.49 -6.23
CA GLU A 57 -8.80 2.23 -4.99
C GLU A 57 -10.05 2.78 -4.29
N SER A 58 -11.01 3.32 -5.06
CA SER A 58 -12.17 4.03 -4.50
C SER A 58 -13.39 3.14 -4.24
N ASP A 59 -13.48 2.01 -4.93
CA ASP A 59 -14.72 1.24 -5.06
C ASP A 59 -14.50 -0.28 -5.07
N ASN A 60 -15.60 -1.04 -4.92
CA ASN A 60 -15.56 -2.50 -4.97
C ASN A 60 -15.65 -3.02 -6.42
N TYR A 61 -14.70 -2.60 -7.26
CA TYR A 61 -14.49 -3.15 -8.60
C TYR A 61 -13.19 -3.96 -8.60
N PHE A 62 -13.23 -5.12 -9.24
CA PHE A 62 -12.10 -6.04 -9.29
C PHE A 62 -11.75 -6.36 -10.73
N LEU A 63 -10.46 -6.39 -11.01
CA LEU A 63 -9.86 -6.86 -12.25
C LEU A 63 -9.18 -8.20 -11.94
N TYR A 64 -9.59 -9.26 -12.63
CA TYR A 64 -9.16 -10.63 -12.37
C TYR A 64 -9.17 -11.46 -13.65
N TYR A 65 -8.54 -12.63 -13.62
CA TYR A 65 -8.61 -13.58 -14.72
C TYR A 65 -9.69 -14.64 -14.45
N SER A 66 -10.60 -14.83 -15.41
CA SER A 66 -11.50 -15.99 -15.47
C SER A 66 -10.83 -17.11 -16.25
N ALA A 67 -10.53 -18.21 -15.57
CA ALA A 67 -10.00 -19.42 -16.20
C ALA A 67 -11.06 -20.19 -17.00
N GLU A 68 -12.35 -19.98 -16.73
CA GLU A 68 -13.46 -20.59 -17.48
C GLU A 68 -13.62 -19.95 -18.87
N ASP A 69 -13.48 -18.63 -18.95
CA ASP A 69 -13.66 -17.85 -20.18
C ASP A 69 -12.35 -17.58 -20.96
N ALA A 70 -11.21 -17.97 -20.38
CA ALA A 70 -9.86 -17.59 -20.81
C ALA A 70 -9.71 -16.07 -21.02
N ALA A 71 -10.23 -15.28 -20.09
CA ALA A 71 -10.37 -13.83 -20.23
C ALA A 71 -9.97 -13.06 -18.97
N TRP A 72 -9.39 -11.89 -19.17
CA TRP A 72 -9.32 -10.86 -18.12
C TRP A 72 -10.67 -10.16 -18.04
N ALA A 73 -11.17 -9.97 -16.82
CA ALA A 73 -12.52 -9.52 -16.53
C ALA A 73 -12.53 -8.44 -15.45
N LEU A 74 -13.37 -7.43 -15.63
CA LEU A 74 -13.65 -6.35 -14.68
C LEU A 74 -15.10 -6.45 -14.21
N GLY A 75 -15.28 -6.70 -12.91
CA GLY A 75 -16.60 -6.95 -12.31
C GLY A 75 -16.69 -6.56 -10.83
N PRO A 76 -17.87 -6.76 -10.20
CA PRO A 76 -18.11 -6.44 -8.80
C PRO A 76 -17.47 -7.44 -7.82
N LYS A 77 -17.11 -8.64 -8.30
CA LYS A 77 -16.58 -9.74 -7.48
C LYS A 77 -15.69 -10.66 -8.33
N PRO A 78 -14.51 -11.09 -7.85
CA PRO A 78 -13.70 -12.09 -8.53
C PRO A 78 -14.39 -13.47 -8.58
N GLY A 79 -14.31 -14.13 -9.74
CA GLY A 79 -14.91 -15.46 -9.95
C GLY A 79 -16.45 -15.46 -10.01
N ASP A 80 -17.05 -14.34 -10.36
CA ASP A 80 -18.48 -14.21 -10.65
C ASP A 80 -18.68 -14.13 -12.17
N SER A 81 -19.79 -14.63 -12.70
CA SER A 81 -20.10 -14.52 -14.14
C SER A 81 -20.67 -13.15 -14.52
N ASN A 82 -21.06 -12.33 -13.54
CA ASN A 82 -21.49 -10.95 -13.74
C ASN A 82 -20.29 -10.02 -14.01
N VAL A 83 -19.86 -9.96 -15.26
CA VAL A 83 -18.74 -9.13 -15.74
C VAL A 83 -19.28 -7.93 -16.52
N TRP A 84 -18.62 -6.78 -16.41
CA TRP A 84 -19.00 -5.56 -17.15
C TRP A 84 -18.07 -5.23 -18.31
N ILE A 85 -16.79 -5.57 -18.17
CA ILE A 85 -15.77 -5.39 -19.21
C ILE A 85 -14.88 -6.63 -19.22
N TYR A 86 -14.57 -7.18 -20.40
CA TYR A 86 -13.62 -8.28 -20.53
C TYR A 86 -12.70 -8.12 -21.75
N LEU A 87 -11.61 -8.88 -21.75
CA LEU A 87 -10.78 -9.13 -22.92
C LEU A 87 -10.30 -10.59 -22.88
N LYS A 88 -10.50 -11.33 -23.96
CA LYS A 88 -10.04 -12.73 -24.09
C LYS A 88 -8.54 -12.77 -24.34
N SER A 89 -7.77 -13.20 -23.36
CA SER A 89 -6.32 -13.30 -23.43
C SER A 89 -5.76 -14.20 -22.33
N GLU A 90 -4.84 -15.07 -22.71
CA GLU A 90 -4.11 -15.92 -21.77
C GLU A 90 -2.89 -15.21 -21.14
N ALA A 91 -2.72 -13.89 -21.34
CA ALA A 91 -1.62 -13.11 -20.77
C ALA A 91 -1.51 -13.24 -19.24
N ALA A 92 -0.29 -13.35 -18.72
CA ALA A 92 -0.03 -13.59 -17.30
C ALA A 92 -0.47 -12.43 -16.38
N SER A 93 -0.51 -11.21 -16.93
CA SER A 93 -0.97 -9.99 -16.27
C SER A 93 -1.81 -9.14 -17.24
N PRO A 94 -2.69 -8.25 -16.73
CA PRO A 94 -3.66 -7.55 -17.58
C PRO A 94 -3.05 -6.40 -18.41
N ASP A 95 -1.82 -5.98 -18.09
CA ASP A 95 -1.01 -5.05 -18.89
C ASP A 95 -0.35 -5.70 -20.11
N GLN A 96 -0.25 -7.04 -20.12
CA GLN A 96 0.32 -7.82 -21.22
C GLN A 96 -0.74 -8.29 -22.23
N THR A 97 -1.98 -7.81 -22.11
CA THR A 97 -3.06 -8.22 -23.00
C THR A 97 -2.95 -7.53 -24.36
N GLU A 98 -2.91 -8.32 -25.43
CA GLU A 98 -3.08 -7.84 -26.80
C GLU A 98 -4.56 -7.95 -27.22
N GLY A 99 -5.12 -6.89 -27.80
CA GLY A 99 -6.50 -6.87 -28.31
C GLY A 99 -7.24 -5.57 -27.98
N SER A 100 -8.54 -5.56 -28.28
CA SER A 100 -9.48 -4.51 -27.83
C SER A 100 -10.33 -5.06 -26.69
N TRP A 101 -10.60 -4.24 -25.67
CA TRP A 101 -11.50 -4.62 -24.59
C TRP A 101 -12.95 -4.57 -25.07
N SER A 102 -13.83 -5.35 -24.46
CA SER A 102 -15.28 -5.30 -24.72
C SER A 102 -16.04 -4.95 -23.45
N TYR A 103 -16.98 -4.01 -23.52
CA TYR A 103 -17.87 -3.66 -22.41
C TYR A 103 -19.33 -3.99 -22.73
N TYR A 104 -20.14 -4.22 -21.69
CA TYR A 104 -21.56 -4.57 -21.86
C TYR A 104 -22.45 -3.33 -21.81
N ASP A 105 -22.95 -2.90 -22.97
CA ASP A 105 -23.96 -1.85 -23.02
C ASP A 105 -25.33 -2.43 -22.61
N GLY A 106 -25.87 -1.91 -21.52
CA GLY A 106 -27.18 -2.28 -20.99
C GLY A 106 -28.35 -1.66 -21.76
N ASP A 107 -28.13 -0.59 -22.53
CA ASP A 107 -29.19 0.04 -23.34
C ASP A 107 -29.41 -0.71 -24.66
N SER A 108 -28.35 -1.31 -25.24
CA SER A 108 -28.42 -2.16 -26.44
C SER A 108 -28.41 -3.67 -26.15
N GLU A 109 -28.32 -4.05 -24.86
CA GLU A 109 -28.15 -5.42 -24.36
C GLU A 109 -26.96 -6.20 -24.99
N SER A 110 -25.91 -5.50 -25.46
CA SER A 110 -24.85 -6.08 -26.28
C SER A 110 -23.44 -5.74 -25.83
N TRP A 111 -22.49 -6.63 -26.11
CA TRP A 111 -21.07 -6.35 -25.96
C TRP A 111 -20.54 -5.46 -27.09
N ILE A 112 -19.88 -4.37 -26.72
CA ILE A 112 -19.30 -3.37 -27.64
C ILE A 112 -17.78 -3.36 -27.44
N GLU A 113 -17.03 -3.45 -28.54
CA GLU A 113 -15.57 -3.32 -28.54
C GLU A 113 -15.15 -1.85 -28.32
N ASP A 114 -14.21 -1.65 -27.41
CA ASP A 114 -13.55 -0.38 -27.13
C ASP A 114 -12.03 -0.54 -27.28
N ALA A 115 -11.55 -0.19 -28.46
CA ALA A 115 -10.12 -0.14 -28.79
C ALA A 115 -9.39 1.06 -28.15
N GLY A 116 -10.12 2.00 -27.54
CA GLY A 116 -9.54 3.12 -26.79
C GLY A 116 -9.16 2.73 -25.36
N MET A 117 -9.72 1.64 -24.83
CA MET A 117 -9.44 1.18 -23.48
C MET A 117 -8.09 0.46 -23.37
N SER A 118 -7.26 0.88 -22.39
CA SER A 118 -5.96 0.29 -22.10
C SER A 118 -5.82 -0.07 -20.62
N ILE A 119 -4.94 -1.04 -20.35
CA ILE A 119 -4.45 -1.33 -18.99
C ILE A 119 -2.93 -1.24 -19.03
N GLU A 120 -2.37 -0.37 -18.19
CA GLU A 120 -0.94 -0.09 -18.12
C GLU A 120 -0.40 -0.58 -16.77
N ALA A 121 0.76 -1.24 -16.76
CA ALA A 121 1.41 -1.63 -15.52
C ALA A 121 1.98 -0.40 -14.81
N GLU A 122 1.50 -0.14 -13.59
CA GLU A 122 2.13 0.84 -12.71
C GLU A 122 3.22 0.10 -11.92
N GLU A 123 4.45 0.26 -12.39
CA GLU A 123 5.62 -0.11 -11.61
C GLU A 123 5.72 0.79 -10.39
N VAL A 124 5.66 0.19 -9.21
CA VAL A 124 6.26 0.82 -8.04
C VAL A 124 7.57 0.09 -7.82
N GLU A 125 8.68 0.81 -7.87
CA GLU A 125 9.96 0.27 -7.39
C GLU A 125 9.77 -0.14 -5.93
N LEU A 126 9.59 -1.44 -5.70
CA LEU A 126 9.74 -2.00 -4.37
C LEU A 126 11.21 -1.85 -3.99
N GLN A 127 11.52 -0.72 -3.35
CA GLN A 127 12.57 -0.67 -2.34
C GLN A 127 12.37 -1.92 -1.48
N GLY A 128 13.35 -2.83 -1.56
CA GLY A 128 13.17 -4.24 -1.18
C GLY A 128 12.70 -4.41 0.26
N VAL A 129 12.27 -5.63 0.61
CA VAL A 129 11.80 -5.97 1.97
C VAL A 129 12.92 -5.82 3.00
N GLY A 130 13.12 -4.58 3.42
CA GLY A 130 13.82 -4.13 4.60
C GLY A 130 12.89 -3.14 5.28
N THR A 131 12.75 -3.27 6.59
CA THR A 131 11.88 -2.47 7.45
C THR A 131 11.86 -1.01 7.00
N GLN A 132 10.77 -0.57 6.37
CA GLN A 132 10.69 0.77 5.78
C GLN A 132 10.48 1.80 6.89
N ILE A 133 11.57 2.08 7.61
CA ILE A 133 11.73 3.34 8.32
C ILE A 133 11.64 4.39 7.22
N LYS A 134 10.49 5.04 7.13
CA LYS A 134 10.30 6.26 6.35
C LYS A 134 11.33 7.25 6.89
N GLN A 135 12.49 7.36 6.24
CA GLN A 135 13.37 8.50 6.44
C GLN A 135 12.62 9.71 5.90
N GLU A 136 11.82 10.30 6.78
CA GLU A 136 11.44 11.70 6.63
C GLU A 136 12.72 12.51 6.42
N SER A 137 12.59 13.59 5.65
CA SER A 137 13.58 14.66 5.63
C SER A 137 14.08 14.90 7.05
N PRO A 138 15.41 15.00 7.30
CA PRO A 138 15.95 15.09 8.66
C PRO A 138 15.13 16.11 9.42
N ILE A 139 14.43 15.63 10.46
CA ILE A 139 13.51 16.46 11.24
C ILE A 139 14.37 17.61 11.73
N GLN A 140 14.15 18.80 11.17
CA GLN A 140 14.65 20.01 11.79
C GLN A 140 13.83 20.13 13.05
N GLU A 141 14.38 19.58 14.12
CA GLU A 141 13.84 19.56 15.45
C GLU A 141 13.60 21.01 15.82
N LYS A 142 12.37 21.47 15.59
CA LYS A 142 11.86 22.74 16.08
C LYS A 142 11.71 22.58 17.57
N PHE A 143 12.85 22.63 18.26
CA PHE A 143 12.88 23.03 19.65
C PHE A 143 11.98 24.26 19.77
N PRO A 144 11.02 24.26 20.71
CA PRO A 144 10.23 25.45 20.94
C PRO A 144 11.18 26.63 21.22
N PRO A 145 10.79 27.86 20.86
CA PRO A 145 11.65 29.04 21.03
C PRO A 145 11.95 29.38 22.51
N SER A 146 11.38 28.63 23.45
CA SER A 146 11.60 28.71 24.89
C SER A 146 12.01 27.35 25.46
N GLU A 147 12.98 27.34 26.37
CA GLU A 147 13.40 26.16 27.14
C GLU A 147 12.46 25.85 28.33
N GLU A 148 11.34 26.57 28.44
CA GLU A 148 10.37 26.46 29.52
C GLU A 148 9.70 25.08 29.52
N GLY A 149 9.79 24.36 30.64
CA GLY A 149 9.30 22.97 30.77
C GLY A 149 10.23 21.87 30.23
N MET A 150 11.33 22.21 29.55
CA MET A 150 12.31 21.21 29.05
C MET A 150 13.17 20.61 30.16
N TRP A 151 13.43 21.40 31.20
CA TRP A 151 14.29 21.05 32.33
C TRP A 151 13.45 20.85 33.59
N GLU A 152 13.92 21.43 34.71
CA GLU A 152 13.30 21.32 36.02
C GLU A 152 11.86 21.85 36.03
N GLU A 153 10.94 21.01 36.48
CA GLU A 153 9.50 21.32 36.52
C GLU A 153 8.91 21.15 37.93
N SER A 154 7.70 21.65 38.15
CA SER A 154 7.04 21.51 39.45
C SER A 154 5.53 21.29 39.31
N PHE A 155 5.05 20.20 39.89
CA PHE A 155 3.65 19.77 39.83
C PHE A 155 3.18 19.33 41.21
N GLY A 156 2.02 19.80 41.66
CA GLY A 156 1.42 19.38 42.94
C GLY A 156 2.34 19.52 44.16
N GLY A 157 3.19 20.56 44.19
CA GLY A 157 4.18 20.78 45.26
C GLY A 157 5.45 19.94 45.19
N HIS A 158 5.56 19.03 44.20
CA HIS A 158 6.76 18.25 43.93
C HIS A 158 7.58 18.92 42.83
N ARG A 159 8.91 18.79 42.89
CA ARG A 159 9.86 19.42 41.95
C ARG A 159 10.74 18.33 41.34
N ASP A 160 10.57 18.07 40.05
CA ASP A 160 11.44 17.16 39.29
C ASP A 160 12.61 17.96 38.71
N THR A 161 13.83 17.56 39.04
CA THR A 161 15.06 18.22 38.60
C THR A 161 15.49 17.84 37.19
N LYS A 162 14.87 16.79 36.59
CA LYS A 162 15.08 16.30 35.22
C LYS A 162 16.54 16.40 34.73
N PRO A 163 17.51 15.75 35.41
CA PRO A 163 18.95 15.97 35.18
C PRO A 163 19.49 15.48 33.82
N ARG A 164 18.66 14.80 33.02
CA ARG A 164 18.96 14.38 31.63
C ARG A 164 18.21 15.22 30.59
N GLY A 165 17.43 16.22 31.01
CA GLY A 165 16.63 17.05 30.12
C GLY A 165 15.47 16.29 29.44
N PRO A 166 14.96 16.80 28.31
CA PRO A 166 13.88 16.17 27.59
C PRO A 166 14.35 14.85 26.95
N ALA A 167 13.62 13.76 27.22
CA ALA A 167 13.94 12.42 26.73
C ALA A 167 12.68 11.64 26.28
N ALA A 168 11.62 12.37 25.89
CA ALA A 168 10.39 11.78 25.38
C ALA A 168 10.59 11.26 23.95
N VAL A 169 9.94 10.14 23.63
CA VAL A 169 9.92 9.55 22.28
C VAL A 169 8.47 9.32 21.88
N GLY A 170 8.09 9.74 20.68
CA GLY A 170 6.78 9.53 20.09
C GLY A 170 6.90 8.91 18.69
N MET A 171 5.84 8.23 18.25
CA MET A 171 5.75 7.63 16.92
C MET A 171 4.28 7.60 16.49
N ASP A 172 3.99 8.07 15.28
CA ASP A 172 2.68 7.99 14.68
C ASP A 172 2.49 6.66 13.94
N VAL A 173 1.30 6.06 14.10
CA VAL A 173 0.92 4.80 13.43
C VAL A 173 -0.42 4.99 12.74
N THR A 174 -0.47 4.72 11.44
CA THR A 174 -1.69 4.84 10.61
C THR A 174 -2.30 3.46 10.37
N TYR A 175 -3.61 3.34 10.58
CA TYR A 175 -4.37 2.11 10.36
C TYR A 175 -5.29 2.24 9.14
N GLU A 176 -4.72 2.07 7.94
CA GLU A 176 -5.51 2.11 6.71
C GLU A 176 -6.59 0.99 6.73
N ALA A 177 -7.81 1.33 6.30
CA ALA A 177 -9.01 0.50 6.36
C ALA A 177 -9.56 0.10 7.75
N SER A 178 -9.02 0.60 8.87
CA SER A 178 -9.63 0.40 10.21
C SER A 178 -10.41 1.63 10.68
N SER A 179 -11.68 1.44 11.07
CA SER A 179 -12.55 2.54 11.55
C SER A 179 -12.58 2.69 13.08
N HIS A 180 -12.12 1.69 13.83
CA HIS A 180 -12.13 1.65 15.29
C HIS A 180 -10.83 1.01 15.80
N VAL A 181 -10.27 1.56 16.87
CA VAL A 181 -9.11 1.00 17.59
C VAL A 181 -9.55 0.60 18.99
N TYR A 182 -8.90 -0.41 19.55
CA TYR A 182 -9.22 -1.05 20.83
C TYR A 182 -7.94 -1.31 21.61
N GLY A 183 -8.05 -1.53 22.92
CA GLY A 183 -6.90 -1.80 23.79
C GLY A 183 -6.71 -0.67 24.78
N LEU A 184 -5.47 -0.18 24.92
CA LEU A 184 -5.04 0.86 25.87
C LEU A 184 -5.80 0.77 27.21
N ALA A 185 -5.62 -0.34 27.92
CA ALA A 185 -5.96 -0.39 29.34
C ALA A 185 -4.88 0.37 30.13
N GLU A 186 -5.19 1.11 31.19
CA GLU A 186 -6.44 1.16 31.94
C GLU A 186 -7.13 2.54 31.83
N HIS A 187 -8.32 2.60 31.23
CA HIS A 187 -9.12 3.83 31.14
C HIS A 187 -10.61 3.55 31.41
N ALA A 188 -11.31 4.47 32.09
CA ALA A 188 -12.75 4.41 32.33
C ALA A 188 -13.57 4.84 31.09
N SER A 189 -13.27 4.23 29.94
CA SER A 189 -13.78 4.62 28.62
C SER A 189 -14.57 3.50 27.94
N PRO A 190 -15.34 3.79 26.87
CA PRO A 190 -15.92 2.76 26.03
C PRO A 190 -14.84 1.85 25.43
N MET A 191 -15.23 0.61 25.11
CA MET A 191 -14.33 -0.40 24.55
C MET A 191 -13.62 0.08 23.27
N ALA A 192 -14.34 0.78 22.39
CA ALA A 192 -13.77 1.44 21.22
C ALA A 192 -13.17 2.80 21.60
N LEU A 193 -11.92 3.02 21.21
CA LEU A 193 -11.19 4.25 21.43
C LEU A 193 -11.82 5.41 20.61
N LYS A 194 -12.13 6.49 21.31
CA LYS A 194 -12.52 7.80 20.78
C LYS A 194 -11.35 8.52 20.12
N ASN A 195 -11.66 9.47 19.24
CA ASN A 195 -10.68 10.43 18.75
C ASN A 195 -10.30 11.43 19.85
N THR A 196 -9.00 11.68 20.05
CA THR A 196 -8.45 12.60 21.05
C THR A 196 -8.13 14.00 20.50
N VAL A 197 -8.29 14.23 19.19
CA VAL A 197 -8.13 15.56 18.57
C VAL A 197 -9.23 16.49 19.06
N GLY A 198 -8.87 17.45 19.92
CA GLY A 198 -9.79 18.41 20.53
C GLY A 198 -9.80 18.34 22.06
N SER A 199 -10.89 18.78 22.70
CA SER A 199 -11.03 18.82 24.16
C SER A 199 -11.40 17.45 24.78
N GLY A 200 -10.83 16.36 24.26
CA GLY A 200 -11.31 14.99 24.47
C GLY A 200 -10.21 13.96 24.72
N GLY A 201 -9.07 14.37 25.30
CA GLY A 201 -8.06 13.43 25.79
C GLY A 201 -8.64 12.48 26.85
N TYR A 202 -8.09 11.28 26.95
CA TYR A 202 -8.52 10.30 27.94
C TYR A 202 -8.06 10.70 29.35
N SER A 203 -9.01 11.19 30.14
CA SER A 203 -8.90 11.37 31.60
C SER A 203 -9.41 10.14 32.34
#